data_AF-A0A524EEB4-F1
#
_entry.id   AF-A0A524EEB4-F1
#
_cell.length_a   1.000
_cell.length_b   1.000
_cell.length_c   1.000
_cell.angle_alpha   90.00
_cell.angle_beta   90.00
_cell.angle_gamma   90.00
#
_symmetry.space_group_name_H-M   'P 1'
#
loop_
_entity.id
_entity.type
_entity.pdbx_description
1 polymer ?
#
loop_
_entity_poly.entity_id
_entity_poly.type
_entity_poly.pdbx_seq_one_letter_code
_entity_poly.pdbx_strand_id
1 'polypeptide(L)'
;MTSHQLGLQELQGYRKNEQVHEISPLVCITHDPEFFPNAADLSYILTKIPGEALFEFFQLLVKECVDCGIIVPGILIWDGQFIRSNCNNNKEKGKIKYNDPDAGYCRHNGIRKGVGYDPGILYAHCFNRWVPIYFKMFTGSRADIRAFRETMNEFFQTTTYEWEIVIADSGPYSLQNMKNMQHHGLVPIIRVRKHLKTHPIRELKKDFYFNTDFIPVGWSDELFLKIYSFRPMIEQGNSYNNTYYNAYRMNTRGIEAAIRNRSLIYILELLKALTAYKLGRPDLIMKPTAFENSRYFNFRMWLPVMARDSGYIFFNSSEEIRRRIKNYHGL
;
A
#
# COMPACT_ATOMS: atom_id res chain seq x y z
N MET A 1 -23.05 -22.26 -1.24
CA MET A 1 -21.98 -21.47 -1.90
C MET A 1 -20.71 -21.68 -1.12
N THR A 2 -19.82 -22.51 -1.63
CA THR A 2 -18.53 -22.84 -1.02
C THR A 2 -17.62 -21.61 -1.06
N SER A 3 -17.30 -21.06 0.10
CA SER A 3 -16.26 -20.03 0.23
C SER A 3 -14.94 -20.66 -0.19
N HIS A 4 -14.41 -20.30 -1.36
CA HIS A 4 -13.02 -20.54 -1.65
C HIS A 4 -12.19 -19.72 -0.65
N GLN A 5 -11.62 -20.39 0.36
CA GLN A 5 -10.58 -19.84 1.22
C GLN A 5 -9.37 -19.54 0.32
N LEU A 6 -9.23 -18.27 -0.05
CA LEU A 6 -8.04 -17.75 -0.70
C LEU A 6 -7.05 -17.37 0.40
N GLY A 7 -5.89 -18.04 0.43
CA GLY A 7 -4.87 -17.86 1.47
C GLY A 7 -4.66 -19.12 2.31
N LEU A 8 -3.43 -19.62 2.33
CA LEU A 8 -3.02 -20.77 3.12
C LEU A 8 -3.00 -20.36 4.61
N GLN A 9 -3.90 -20.93 5.41
CA GLN A 9 -3.98 -20.65 6.86
C GLN A 9 -2.78 -21.22 7.64
N GLU A 10 -2.06 -22.19 7.06
CA GLU A 10 -0.94 -22.86 7.68
C GLU A 10 0.22 -23.01 6.69
N LEU A 11 1.45 -22.81 7.18
CA LEU A 11 2.70 -23.08 6.43
C LEU A 11 2.75 -24.52 5.90
N GLN A 12 2.05 -25.46 6.56
CA GLN A 12 1.93 -26.85 6.10
C GLN A 12 1.23 -26.98 4.73
N GLY A 13 0.37 -26.02 4.38
CA GLY A 13 -0.29 -25.97 3.08
C GLY A 13 0.69 -25.68 1.93
N TYR A 14 1.77 -24.92 2.18
CA TYR A 14 2.87 -24.78 1.22
C TYR A 14 3.60 -26.11 1.03
N ARG A 15 3.96 -26.78 2.13
CA ARG A 15 4.64 -28.09 2.09
C ARG A 15 3.84 -29.15 1.34
N LYS A 16 2.51 -29.14 1.43
CA LYS A 16 1.63 -30.06 0.66
C LYS A 16 1.55 -29.72 -0.83
N ASN A 17 1.56 -28.44 -1.21
CA ASN A 17 1.58 -28.03 -2.61
C ASN A 17 2.97 -28.21 -3.26
N GLU A 18 4.04 -28.15 -2.46
CA GLU A 18 5.42 -28.37 -2.89
C GLU A 18 5.84 -29.84 -2.89
N GLN A 19 5.05 -30.77 -2.35
CA GLN A 19 5.30 -32.21 -2.56
C GLN A 19 5.28 -32.64 -4.04
N VAL A 20 4.93 -31.73 -4.97
CA VAL A 20 5.03 -31.92 -6.43
C VAL A 20 6.36 -31.38 -7.00
N HIS A 21 7.18 -30.66 -6.21
CA HIS A 21 8.49 -30.12 -6.57
C HIS A 21 9.51 -30.37 -5.42
N GLU A 22 10.41 -31.33 -5.58
CA GLU A 22 11.35 -31.84 -4.56
C GLU A 22 12.37 -30.84 -3.98
N ILE A 23 12.31 -29.54 -4.29
CA ILE A 23 13.32 -28.55 -3.89
C ILE A 23 12.66 -27.34 -3.24
N SER A 24 13.06 -27.05 -2.00
CA SER A 24 12.61 -25.85 -1.27
C SER A 24 12.87 -24.59 -2.11
N PRO A 25 11.90 -23.66 -2.25
CA PRO A 25 12.13 -22.39 -2.95
C PRO A 25 13.20 -21.52 -2.27
N LEU A 26 13.62 -21.89 -1.05
CA LEU A 26 14.65 -21.21 -0.28
C LEU A 26 16.05 -21.82 -0.48
N VAL A 27 16.21 -22.90 -1.27
CA VAL A 27 17.50 -23.59 -1.47
C VAL A 27 18.62 -22.64 -1.92
N CYS A 28 18.28 -21.57 -2.65
CA CYS A 28 19.25 -20.59 -3.12
C CYS A 28 19.75 -19.64 -2.02
N ILE A 29 19.10 -19.61 -0.86
CA ILE A 29 19.42 -18.73 0.27
C ILE A 29 19.59 -19.48 1.60
N THR A 30 19.39 -20.80 1.61
CA THR A 30 19.58 -21.67 2.78
C THR A 30 20.66 -22.70 2.49
N HIS A 31 21.52 -22.97 3.47
CA HIS A 31 22.53 -24.03 3.35
C HIS A 31 21.94 -25.44 3.35
N ASP A 32 20.72 -25.57 3.86
CA ASP A 32 19.96 -26.81 3.89
C ASP A 32 18.87 -26.77 2.81
N PRO A 33 18.92 -27.65 1.79
CA PRO A 33 17.94 -27.72 0.70
C PRO A 33 16.56 -28.22 1.16
N GLU A 34 16.48 -28.87 2.33
CA GLU A 34 15.23 -29.32 2.94
C GLU A 34 14.67 -28.30 3.95
N PHE A 35 15.41 -27.23 4.24
CA PHE A 35 14.96 -26.23 5.20
C PHE A 35 13.67 -25.57 4.73
N PHE A 36 12.67 -25.64 5.62
CA PHE A 36 11.40 -24.98 5.46
C PHE A 36 11.04 -24.26 6.75
N PRO A 37 10.90 -22.91 6.74
CA PRO A 37 10.73 -22.14 7.95
C PRO A 37 9.39 -22.45 8.61
N ASN A 38 9.41 -22.65 9.92
CA ASN A 38 8.21 -22.73 10.73
C ASN A 38 7.82 -21.35 11.29
N ALA A 39 6.70 -21.29 12.02
CA ALA A 39 6.21 -20.03 12.58
C ALA A 39 7.19 -19.39 13.60
N ALA A 40 7.95 -20.19 14.34
CA ALA A 40 8.95 -19.69 15.27
C ALA A 40 10.16 -19.11 14.53
N ASP A 41 10.61 -19.73 13.43
CA ASP A 41 11.71 -19.21 12.61
C ASP A 41 11.33 -17.85 11.99
N LEU A 42 10.13 -17.76 11.41
CA LEU A 42 9.62 -16.51 10.84
C LEU A 42 9.44 -15.44 11.92
N SER A 43 8.89 -15.80 13.08
CA SER A 43 8.76 -14.87 14.21
C SER A 43 10.14 -14.36 14.66
N TYR A 44 11.12 -15.25 14.79
CA TYR A 44 12.48 -14.89 15.14
C TYR A 44 13.09 -13.93 14.12
N ILE A 45 13.07 -14.26 12.83
CA ILE A 45 13.63 -13.41 11.77
C ILE A 45 12.92 -12.05 11.74
N LEU A 46 11.59 -12.04 11.76
CA LEU A 46 10.83 -10.79 11.73
C LEU A 46 11.11 -9.91 12.95
N THR A 47 11.42 -10.50 14.12
CA THR A 47 11.83 -9.73 15.30
C THR A 47 13.18 -9.03 15.14
N LYS A 48 14.05 -9.55 14.27
CA LYS A 48 15.43 -9.07 14.06
C LYS A 48 15.56 -8.06 12.92
N ILE A 49 14.68 -8.09 11.93
CA ILE A 49 14.70 -7.13 10.82
C ILE A 49 14.13 -5.79 11.33
N PRO A 50 14.88 -4.67 11.24
CA PRO A 50 14.35 -3.35 11.60
C PRO A 50 13.19 -2.93 10.69
N GLY A 51 12.19 -2.27 11.25
CA GLY A 51 11.08 -1.69 10.47
C GLY A 51 11.51 -0.74 9.35
N GLU A 52 12.59 0.03 9.57
CA GLU A 52 13.16 0.92 8.55
C GLU A 52 13.69 0.13 7.34
N ALA A 53 14.40 -0.98 7.54
CA ALA A 53 14.91 -1.81 6.45
C ALA A 53 13.77 -2.41 5.61
N LEU A 54 12.65 -2.79 6.24
CA LEU A 54 11.45 -3.23 5.50
C LEU A 54 10.79 -2.08 4.76
N PHE A 55 10.79 -0.88 5.33
CA PHE A 55 10.27 0.32 4.67
C PHE A 55 11.11 0.70 3.45
N GLU A 56 12.44 0.65 3.55
CA GLU A 56 13.36 0.85 2.43
C GLU A 56 13.12 -0.19 1.33
N PHE A 57 12.98 -1.47 1.70
CA PHE A 57 12.65 -2.51 0.72
C PHE A 57 11.30 -2.27 0.04
N PHE A 58 10.30 -1.82 0.79
CA PHE A 58 9.03 -1.36 0.23
C PHE A 58 9.24 -0.24 -0.81
N GLN A 59 10.04 0.79 -0.50
CA GLN A 59 10.34 1.88 -1.44
C GLN A 59 11.11 1.39 -2.69
N LEU A 60 12.01 0.41 -2.55
CA LEU A 60 12.67 -0.23 -3.70
C LEU A 60 11.67 -0.92 -4.63
N LEU A 61 10.68 -1.63 -4.07
CA LEU A 61 9.63 -2.25 -4.86
C LEU A 61 8.71 -1.22 -5.52
N VAL A 62 8.46 -0.07 -4.89
CA VAL A 62 7.72 1.04 -5.50
C VAL A 62 8.47 1.53 -6.74
N LYS A 63 9.79 1.76 -6.60
CA LYS A 63 10.64 2.15 -7.74
C LYS A 63 10.57 1.12 -8.86
N GLU A 64 10.72 -0.17 -8.56
CA GLU A 64 10.64 -1.22 -9.58
C GLU A 64 9.27 -1.26 -10.27
N CYS A 65 8.18 -1.04 -9.54
CA CYS A 65 6.84 -0.94 -10.11
C CYS A 65 6.68 0.28 -11.03
N VAL A 66 7.31 1.41 -10.72
CA VAL A 66 7.33 2.59 -11.61
C VAL A 66 8.15 2.28 -12.87
N ASP A 67 9.35 1.71 -12.71
CA ASP A 67 10.23 1.33 -13.83
C ASP A 67 9.54 0.35 -14.80
N CYS A 68 8.66 -0.53 -14.28
CA CYS A 68 7.87 -1.47 -15.07
C CYS A 68 6.57 -0.88 -15.65
N GLY A 69 6.23 0.37 -15.34
CA GLY A 69 4.95 0.99 -15.74
C GLY A 69 3.72 0.42 -15.03
N ILE A 70 3.91 -0.30 -13.93
CA ILE A 70 2.83 -0.80 -13.07
C ILE A 70 2.23 0.37 -12.29
N ILE A 71 3.09 1.23 -11.75
CA ILE A 71 2.73 2.50 -11.13
C ILE A 71 3.00 3.60 -12.14
N VAL A 72 1.98 4.43 -12.40
CA VAL A 72 2.10 5.62 -13.23
C VAL A 72 1.91 6.84 -12.31
N PRO A 73 2.98 7.60 -12.03
CA PRO A 73 2.87 8.84 -11.26
C PRO A 73 1.86 9.81 -11.89
N GLY A 74 1.06 10.46 -11.06
CA GLY A 74 0.05 11.42 -11.50
C GLY A 74 -0.97 11.74 -10.42
N ILE A 75 -1.77 10.76 -9.99
CA ILE A 75 -2.80 10.94 -8.97
C ILE A 75 -2.40 10.24 -7.67
N LEU A 76 -2.22 11.04 -6.63
CA LEU A 76 -2.08 10.60 -5.24
C LEU A 76 -3.45 10.55 -4.57
N ILE A 77 -3.66 9.53 -3.75
CA ILE A 77 -4.79 9.47 -2.85
C ILE A 77 -4.27 9.19 -1.44
N TRP A 78 -4.61 10.07 -0.50
CA TRP A 78 -4.24 9.92 0.90
C TRP A 78 -5.40 9.33 1.70
N ASP A 79 -5.09 8.34 2.54
CA ASP A 79 -6.05 7.75 3.46
C ASP A 79 -5.40 7.32 4.80
N GLY A 80 -6.23 7.21 5.84
CA GLY A 80 -5.82 6.76 7.17
C GLY A 80 -6.43 5.40 7.50
N GLN A 81 -5.62 4.45 7.96
CA GLN A 81 -6.11 3.10 8.30
C GLN A 81 -5.68 2.65 9.70
N PHE A 82 -6.52 2.95 10.70
CA PHE A 82 -6.27 2.59 12.09
C PHE A 82 -5.96 1.09 12.29
N ILE A 83 -4.88 0.83 13.03
CA ILE A 83 -4.40 -0.49 13.43
C ILE A 83 -4.49 -0.59 14.94
N ARG A 84 -5.15 -1.62 15.47
CA ARG A 84 -5.15 -1.92 16.90
C ARG A 84 -3.81 -2.51 17.32
N SER A 85 -3.23 -1.92 18.37
CA SER A 85 -2.08 -2.52 19.05
C SER A 85 -2.53 -3.75 19.86
N ASN A 86 -1.61 -4.67 20.13
CA ASN A 86 -1.88 -5.82 21.01
C ASN A 86 -1.91 -5.42 22.50
N CYS A 87 -2.77 -4.47 22.87
CA CYS A 87 -2.94 -3.99 24.23
C CYS A 87 -4.41 -3.79 24.61
N ASN A 88 -4.66 -3.64 25.91
CA ASN A 88 -6.00 -3.36 26.42
C ASN A 88 -6.38 -1.89 26.10
N ASN A 89 -7.66 -1.66 25.84
CA ASN A 89 -8.21 -0.31 25.64
C ASN A 89 -8.21 0.53 26.92
N ASN A 90 -8.06 -0.12 28.08
CA ASN A 90 -7.98 0.53 29.38
C ASN A 90 -6.53 0.57 29.87
N LYS A 91 -6.19 1.68 30.54
CA LYS A 91 -4.93 1.79 31.29
C LYS A 91 -5.05 0.98 32.59
N GLU A 92 -3.95 0.39 33.03
CA GLU A 92 -3.92 -0.25 34.34
C GLU A 92 -4.11 0.78 35.46
N LYS A 93 -4.70 0.37 36.59
CA LYS A 93 -4.97 1.26 37.73
C LYS A 93 -3.67 1.89 38.20
N GLY A 94 -3.63 3.22 38.27
CA GLY A 94 -2.44 3.98 38.67
C GLY A 94 -1.42 4.25 37.56
N LYS A 95 -1.61 3.73 36.33
CA LYS A 95 -0.73 4.03 35.18
C LYS A 95 -1.31 5.12 34.28
N ILE A 96 -0.44 6.03 33.85
CA ILE A 96 -0.77 7.15 32.95
C ILE A 96 -0.72 6.71 31.47
N LYS A 97 0.06 5.68 31.15
CA LYS A 97 0.24 5.13 29.79
C LYS A 97 -0.49 3.79 29.61
N TYR A 98 -0.73 3.41 28.35
CA TYR A 98 -1.21 2.08 27.98
C TYR A 98 -0.09 1.05 28.08
N ASN A 99 -0.44 -0.24 28.01
CA ASN A 99 0.53 -1.35 28.00
C ASN A 99 1.37 -1.38 26.71
N ASP A 100 0.94 -0.66 25.69
CA ASP A 100 1.78 -0.19 24.60
C ASP A 100 2.00 1.32 24.79
N PRO A 101 3.19 1.76 25.26
CA PRO A 101 3.43 3.15 25.67
C PRO A 101 3.48 4.13 24.49
N ASP A 102 3.70 3.64 23.27
CA ASP A 102 3.79 4.46 22.05
C ASP A 102 2.44 4.56 21.32
N ALA A 103 1.46 3.75 21.71
CA ALA A 103 0.15 3.72 21.08
C ALA A 103 -0.77 4.84 21.60
N GLY A 104 -1.64 5.32 20.70
CA GLY A 104 -2.64 6.35 20.98
C GLY A 104 -4.06 5.80 20.99
N TYR A 105 -4.95 6.45 21.73
CA TYR A 105 -6.37 6.11 21.71
C TYR A 105 -7.06 6.79 20.53
N CYS A 106 -7.60 5.99 19.61
CA CYS A 106 -8.29 6.49 18.43
C CYS A 106 -9.81 6.55 18.65
N ARG A 107 -10.39 7.70 18.27
CA ARG A 107 -11.82 7.90 18.07
C ARG A 107 -12.04 8.41 16.66
N HIS A 108 -12.97 7.80 15.95
CA HIS A 108 -13.35 8.24 14.61
C HIS A 108 -14.86 8.48 14.57
N ASN A 109 -15.28 9.71 14.26
CA ASN A 109 -16.68 10.15 14.25
C ASN A 109 -17.46 9.76 15.52
N GLY A 110 -16.83 9.95 16.69
CA GLY A 110 -17.41 9.59 17.99
C GLY A 110 -17.34 8.10 18.35
N ILE A 111 -16.99 7.22 17.40
CA ILE A 111 -16.86 5.78 17.61
C ILE A 111 -15.47 5.47 18.18
N ARG A 112 -15.44 4.72 19.28
CA ARG A 112 -14.22 4.23 19.92
C ARG A 112 -13.58 3.15 19.05
N LYS A 113 -12.44 3.45 18.41
CA LYS A 113 -11.71 2.49 17.58
C LYS A 113 -10.75 1.63 18.40
N GLY A 114 -10.20 2.16 19.50
CA GLY A 114 -9.35 1.44 20.45
C GLY A 114 -7.97 2.09 20.61
N VAL A 115 -7.02 1.36 21.19
CA VAL A 115 -5.63 1.80 21.34
C VAL A 115 -4.77 1.23 20.22
N GLY A 116 -3.97 2.07 19.57
CA GLY A 116 -3.10 1.64 18.48
C GLY A 116 -2.46 2.78 17.70
N TYR A 117 -2.30 2.54 16.40
CA TYR A 117 -1.58 3.40 15.46
C TYR A 117 -2.44 3.73 14.27
N ASP A 118 -2.16 4.84 13.59
CA ASP A 118 -2.93 5.28 12.44
C ASP A 118 -1.98 5.81 11.35
N PRO A 119 -1.54 4.97 10.40
CA PRO A 119 -0.65 5.41 9.34
C PRO A 119 -1.35 6.41 8.40
N GLY A 120 -0.62 7.42 7.93
CA GLY A 120 -1.02 8.22 6.78
C GLY A 120 -0.44 7.57 5.54
N ILE A 121 -1.30 7.06 4.67
CA ILE A 121 -0.90 6.21 3.55
C ILE A 121 -1.16 6.95 2.25
N LEU A 122 -0.22 6.87 1.32
CA LEU A 122 -0.36 7.35 -0.03
C LEU A 122 -0.49 6.17 -0.99
N TYR A 123 -1.52 6.26 -1.83
CA TYR A 123 -1.74 5.35 -2.94
C TYR A 123 -1.60 6.11 -4.25
N ALA A 124 -0.96 5.47 -5.23
CA ALA A 124 -0.99 5.91 -6.62
C ALA A 124 -2.21 5.34 -7.32
N HIS A 125 -3.04 6.19 -7.91
CA HIS A 125 -4.13 5.74 -8.77
C HIS A 125 -3.63 5.53 -10.21
N CYS A 126 -3.66 4.27 -10.65
CA CYS A 126 -3.12 3.80 -11.92
C CYS A 126 -4.25 3.20 -12.78
N PHE A 127 -5.15 4.05 -13.26
CA PHE A 127 -6.34 3.70 -14.04
C PHE A 127 -7.35 2.81 -13.30
N ASN A 128 -7.20 1.50 -13.39
CA ASN A 128 -8.05 0.50 -12.77
C ASN A 128 -7.41 -0.12 -11.52
N ARG A 129 -6.32 0.48 -11.04
CA ARG A 129 -5.47 -0.01 -9.97
C ARG A 129 -5.18 1.10 -8.99
N TRP A 130 -4.93 0.72 -7.75
CA TRP A 130 -4.45 1.61 -6.70
C TRP A 130 -3.36 0.87 -5.95
N VAL A 131 -2.21 1.51 -5.81
CA VAL A 131 -1.00 0.84 -5.32
C VAL A 131 -0.41 1.67 -4.19
N PRO A 132 -0.13 1.10 -3.00
CA PRO A 132 0.53 1.85 -1.94
C PRO A 132 1.93 2.24 -2.39
N ILE A 133 2.28 3.51 -2.20
CA ILE A 133 3.60 4.03 -2.60
C ILE A 133 4.40 4.61 -1.44
N TYR A 134 3.72 5.00 -0.37
CA TYR A 134 4.36 5.60 0.79
C TYR A 134 3.44 5.49 2.00
N PHE A 135 4.00 5.44 3.20
CA PHE A 135 3.23 5.69 4.41
C PHE A 135 4.11 6.29 5.50
N LYS A 136 3.49 7.07 6.39
CA LYS A 136 4.09 7.52 7.64
C LYS A 136 3.29 6.98 8.81
N MET A 137 3.96 6.39 9.79
CA MET A 137 3.30 5.84 10.99
C MET A 137 3.08 6.94 12.03
N PHE A 138 1.89 6.94 12.65
CA PHE A 138 1.54 7.85 13.73
C PHE A 138 0.84 7.12 14.86
N THR A 139 0.79 7.75 16.04
CA THR A 139 -0.02 7.28 17.16
C THR A 139 -1.52 7.45 16.84
N GLY A 140 -2.36 6.56 17.37
CA GLY A 140 -3.80 6.53 17.04
C GLY A 140 -4.60 7.78 17.46
N SER A 141 -4.03 8.67 18.28
CA SER A 141 -4.66 9.92 18.73
C SER A 141 -4.29 11.14 17.88
N ARG A 142 -3.82 10.93 16.64
CA ARG A 142 -3.39 12.01 15.74
C ARG A 142 -4.56 12.86 15.22
N ALA A 143 -4.23 14.06 14.76
CA ALA A 143 -5.14 14.90 13.98
C ALA A 143 -4.83 14.74 12.48
N ASP A 144 -5.83 14.38 11.67
CA ASP A 144 -5.68 14.13 10.24
C ASP A 144 -5.05 15.30 9.47
N ILE A 145 -5.37 16.55 9.85
CA ILE A 145 -4.77 17.76 9.26
C ILE A 145 -3.24 17.72 9.36
N ARG A 146 -2.72 17.43 10.55
CA ARG A 146 -1.28 17.38 10.81
C ARG A 146 -0.66 16.15 10.17
N ALA A 147 -1.35 15.01 10.29
CA ALA A 147 -0.85 13.75 9.76
C ALA A 147 -0.72 13.76 8.23
N PHE A 148 -1.70 14.32 7.53
CA PHE A 148 -1.63 14.56 6.09
C PHE A 148 -0.41 15.40 5.73
N ARG A 149 -0.22 16.55 6.40
CA ARG A 149 0.90 17.46 6.11
C ARG A 149 2.25 16.80 6.30
N GLU A 150 2.45 16.11 7.42
CA GLU A 150 3.72 15.41 7.68
C GLU A 150 3.96 14.27 6.69
N THR A 151 2.91 13.51 6.33
CA THR A 151 3.01 12.45 5.31
C THR A 151 3.44 13.02 3.96
N MET A 152 2.77 14.08 3.50
CA MET A 152 3.07 14.69 2.20
C MET A 152 4.45 15.33 2.18
N ASN A 153 4.84 16.06 3.22
CA ASN A 153 6.14 16.73 3.27
C ASN A 153 7.30 15.72 3.21
N GLU A 154 7.22 14.61 3.94
CA GLU A 154 8.25 13.58 3.89
C GLU A 154 8.23 12.80 2.57
N PHE A 155 7.05 12.56 2.01
CA PHE A 155 6.93 11.97 0.69
C PHE A 155 7.61 12.84 -0.39
N PHE A 156 7.39 14.16 -0.38
CA PHE A 156 8.03 15.06 -1.34
C PHE A 156 9.53 15.23 -1.12
N GLN A 157 10.06 14.93 0.07
CA GLN A 157 11.50 14.89 0.31
C GLN A 157 12.16 13.64 -0.26
N THR A 158 11.39 12.58 -0.51
CA THR A 158 11.91 11.26 -0.88
C THR A 158 11.58 10.84 -2.31
N THR A 159 10.45 11.33 -2.85
CA THR A 159 10.02 10.98 -4.21
C THR A 159 10.82 11.74 -5.27
N THR A 160 11.21 11.04 -6.33
CA THR A 160 11.80 11.63 -7.53
C THR A 160 10.81 11.71 -8.70
N TYR A 161 9.55 11.36 -8.45
CA TYR A 161 8.49 11.31 -9.46
C TYR A 161 7.61 12.54 -9.38
N GLU A 162 7.12 12.98 -10.52
CA GLU A 162 6.20 14.10 -10.61
C GLU A 162 4.76 13.63 -10.37
N TRP A 163 4.03 14.38 -9.55
CA TRP A 163 2.64 14.12 -9.20
C TRP A 163 1.83 15.38 -9.45
N GLU A 164 0.60 15.22 -9.94
CA GLU A 164 -0.22 16.33 -10.43
C GLU A 164 -1.40 16.61 -9.52
N ILE A 165 -1.97 15.56 -8.93
CA ILE A 165 -3.24 15.63 -8.18
C ILE A 165 -3.09 14.89 -6.86
N VAL A 166 -3.66 15.46 -5.79
CA VAL A 166 -3.83 14.76 -4.52
C VAL A 166 -5.28 14.76 -4.08
N ILE A 167 -5.80 13.59 -3.74
CA ILE A 167 -7.18 13.38 -3.31
C ILE A 167 -7.21 12.94 -1.85
N ALA A 168 -8.10 13.52 -1.05
CA ALA A 168 -8.32 13.10 0.34
C ALA A 168 -9.74 13.38 0.83
N ASP A 169 -10.14 12.74 1.94
CA ASP A 169 -11.38 13.07 2.64
C ASP A 169 -11.30 14.44 3.35
N SER A 170 -12.37 14.80 4.05
CA SER A 170 -12.53 16.02 4.82
C SER A 170 -11.67 16.13 6.08
N GLY A 171 -11.08 15.04 6.56
CA GLY A 171 -10.21 15.05 7.75
C GLY A 171 -8.99 15.96 7.56
N PRO A 172 -8.21 15.77 6.48
CA PRO A 172 -7.05 16.60 6.14
C PRO A 172 -7.30 18.07 5.77
N TYR A 173 -8.54 18.49 5.52
CA TYR A 173 -8.80 19.80 4.95
C TYR A 173 -8.38 20.94 5.89
N SER A 174 -7.53 21.83 5.37
CA SER A 174 -7.24 23.16 5.93
C SER A 174 -6.66 24.03 4.82
N LEU A 175 -6.86 25.35 4.84
CA LEU A 175 -6.24 26.25 3.84
C LEU A 175 -4.72 26.10 3.78
N GLN A 176 -4.09 25.85 4.93
CA GLN A 176 -2.65 25.60 4.99
C GLN A 176 -2.26 24.34 4.22
N ASN A 177 -3.00 23.24 4.36
CA ASN A 177 -2.73 22.03 3.60
C ASN A 177 -3.00 22.23 2.11
N MET A 178 -4.11 22.88 1.74
CA MET A 178 -4.44 23.16 0.33
C MET A 178 -3.34 23.98 -0.35
N LYS A 179 -2.88 25.08 0.31
CA LYS A 179 -1.77 25.92 -0.18
C LYS A 179 -0.44 25.16 -0.22
N ASN A 180 -0.17 24.31 0.76
CA ASN A 180 1.04 23.47 0.75
C ASN A 180 1.09 22.56 -0.48
N MET A 181 -0.05 21.95 -0.85
CA MET A 181 -0.11 21.09 -2.03
C MET A 181 0.11 21.88 -3.33
N GLN A 182 -0.50 23.06 -3.45
CA GLN A 182 -0.24 23.95 -4.60
C GLN A 182 1.22 24.40 -4.67
N HIS A 183 1.87 24.64 -3.53
CA HIS A 183 3.30 24.99 -3.49
C HIS A 183 4.18 23.87 -4.05
N HIS A 184 3.79 22.61 -3.86
CA HIS A 184 4.42 21.45 -4.47
C HIS A 184 3.97 21.17 -5.92
N GLY A 185 3.12 22.03 -6.51
CA GLY A 185 2.64 21.89 -7.88
C GLY A 185 1.42 20.99 -8.06
N LEU A 186 0.80 20.52 -6.97
CA LEU A 186 -0.36 19.63 -7.03
C LEU A 186 -1.69 20.40 -7.03
N VAL A 187 -2.70 19.82 -7.68
CA VAL A 187 -4.10 20.18 -7.53
C VAL A 187 -4.70 19.42 -6.34
N PRO A 188 -5.02 20.08 -5.22
CA PRO A 188 -5.63 19.41 -4.07
C PRO A 188 -7.14 19.25 -4.25
N ILE A 189 -7.60 18.00 -4.34
CA ILE A 189 -9.01 17.61 -4.37
C ILE A 189 -9.37 17.03 -3.01
N ILE A 190 -9.56 17.92 -2.03
CA ILE A 190 -9.85 17.54 -0.64
C ILE A 190 -11.26 18.00 -0.29
N ARG A 191 -12.11 17.06 0.16
CA ARG A 191 -13.48 17.38 0.59
C ARG A 191 -13.45 18.36 1.78
N VAL A 192 -14.47 19.18 1.91
CA VAL A 192 -14.64 20.11 3.02
C VAL A 192 -15.87 19.74 3.85
N ARG A 193 -15.82 20.01 5.15
CA ARG A 193 -17.02 19.89 6.00
C ARG A 193 -18.01 21.01 5.67
N LYS A 194 -19.30 20.71 5.78
CA LYS A 194 -20.38 21.69 5.63
C LYS A 194 -20.18 22.86 6.62
N HIS A 195 -20.57 24.08 6.22
CA HIS A 195 -20.68 25.28 7.08
C HIS A 195 -19.38 26.01 7.50
N LEU A 196 -18.29 25.89 6.75
CA LEU A 196 -17.11 26.75 6.93
C LEU A 196 -17.33 28.13 6.28
N LYS A 197 -18.00 29.04 7.00
CA LYS A 197 -18.40 30.38 6.48
C LYS A 197 -17.25 31.26 6.00
N THR A 198 -16.03 31.02 6.49
CA THR A 198 -14.85 31.85 6.19
C THR A 198 -14.18 31.49 4.87
N HIS A 199 -14.54 30.37 4.23
CA HIS A 199 -13.86 29.88 3.04
C HIS A 199 -14.85 29.81 1.86
N PRO A 200 -14.39 30.00 0.61
CA PRO A 200 -15.24 29.94 -0.57
C PRO A 200 -15.55 28.47 -0.91
N ILE A 201 -16.66 27.97 -0.37
CA ILE A 201 -17.06 26.57 -0.47
C ILE A 201 -18.32 26.44 -1.31
N ARG A 202 -18.30 25.51 -2.25
CA ARG A 202 -19.44 25.17 -3.09
C ARG A 202 -19.77 23.67 -2.99
N GLU A 203 -21.06 23.36 -2.95
CA GLU A 203 -21.56 21.99 -3.08
C GLU A 203 -21.55 21.63 -4.56
N LEU A 204 -20.76 20.63 -4.95
CA LEU A 204 -20.66 20.18 -6.36
C LEU A 204 -21.52 18.94 -6.62
N LYS A 205 -21.75 18.14 -5.58
CA LYS A 205 -22.66 16.99 -5.56
C LYS A 205 -23.31 16.95 -4.18
N LYS A 206 -24.51 16.38 -4.06
CA LYS A 206 -25.22 16.26 -2.78
C LYS A 206 -24.29 15.77 -1.66
N ASP A 207 -24.18 16.57 -0.59
CA ASP A 207 -23.32 16.38 0.60
C ASP A 207 -21.80 16.42 0.35
N PHE A 208 -21.37 16.87 -0.84
CA PHE A 208 -19.96 16.94 -1.26
C PHE A 208 -19.59 18.40 -1.51
N TYR A 209 -18.87 18.97 -0.55
CA TYR A 209 -18.45 20.37 -0.52
C TYR A 209 -16.95 20.49 -0.82
N PHE A 210 -16.58 21.46 -1.65
CA PHE A 210 -15.18 21.73 -2.04
C PHE A 210 -14.88 23.23 -1.98
N ASN A 211 -13.62 23.56 -1.74
CA ASN A 211 -13.15 24.94 -1.81
C ASN A 211 -12.89 25.32 -3.28
N THR A 212 -13.59 26.33 -3.79
CA THR A 212 -13.56 26.69 -5.20
C THR A 212 -12.27 27.37 -5.65
N ASP A 213 -11.52 27.99 -4.72
CA ASP A 213 -10.23 28.64 -5.05
C ASP A 213 -9.16 27.65 -5.52
N PHE A 214 -9.36 26.36 -5.23
CA PHE A 214 -8.42 25.29 -5.54
C PHE A 214 -8.88 24.42 -6.71
N ILE A 215 -10.00 24.76 -7.36
CA ILE A 215 -10.44 24.10 -8.59
C ILE A 215 -9.70 24.76 -9.77
N PRO A 216 -8.96 23.98 -10.59
CA PRO A 216 -8.23 24.56 -11.71
C PRO A 216 -9.15 25.29 -12.69
N VAL A 217 -8.66 26.41 -13.22
CA VAL A 217 -9.37 27.16 -14.26
C VAL A 217 -9.54 26.27 -15.50
N GLY A 218 -10.76 26.19 -16.02
CA GLY A 218 -11.10 25.39 -17.19
C GLY A 218 -11.54 23.94 -16.89
N TRP A 219 -11.45 23.48 -15.64
CA TRP A 219 -12.05 22.21 -15.26
C TRP A 219 -13.56 22.35 -15.08
N SER A 220 -14.32 21.43 -15.67
CA SER A 220 -15.75 21.31 -15.38
C SER A 220 -15.96 20.64 -14.02
N ASP A 221 -17.09 20.96 -13.37
CA ASP A 221 -17.49 20.31 -12.12
C ASP A 221 -17.61 18.78 -12.31
N GLU A 222 -18.03 18.32 -13.50
CA GLU A 222 -18.11 16.91 -13.86
C GLU A 222 -16.74 16.23 -13.89
N LEU A 223 -15.74 16.85 -14.52
CA LEU A 223 -14.37 16.33 -14.56
C LEU A 223 -13.78 16.25 -13.15
N PHE A 224 -13.93 17.32 -12.37
CA PHE A 224 -13.44 17.39 -10.99
C PHE A 224 -14.05 16.28 -10.12
N LEU A 225 -15.37 16.08 -10.22
CA LEU A 225 -16.08 15.02 -9.50
C LEU A 225 -15.72 13.61 -9.99
N LYS A 226 -15.47 13.44 -11.29
CA LYS A 226 -14.99 12.17 -11.86
C LYS A 226 -13.63 11.79 -11.28
N ILE A 227 -12.71 12.73 -11.16
CA ILE A 227 -11.40 12.47 -10.53
C ILE A 227 -11.58 12.15 -9.03
N TYR A 228 -12.40 12.93 -8.31
CA TYR A 228 -12.69 12.63 -6.90
C TYR A 228 -13.32 11.24 -6.69
N SER A 229 -14.03 10.72 -7.69
CA SER A 229 -14.65 9.38 -7.61
C SER A 229 -13.65 8.22 -7.54
N PHE A 230 -12.34 8.47 -7.72
CA PHE A 230 -11.30 7.46 -7.52
C PHE A 230 -11.03 7.17 -6.04
N ARG A 231 -11.35 8.10 -5.13
CA ARG A 231 -11.05 7.96 -3.69
C ARG A 231 -11.67 6.70 -3.04
N PRO A 232 -12.95 6.34 -3.28
CA PRO A 232 -13.54 5.14 -2.70
C PRO A 232 -12.92 3.82 -3.20
N MET A 233 -12.15 3.82 -4.28
CA MET A 233 -11.57 2.59 -4.84
C MET A 233 -10.54 1.96 -3.90
N ILE A 234 -9.86 2.76 -3.07
CA ILE A 234 -8.88 2.26 -2.08
C ILE A 234 -9.54 1.42 -1.00
N GLU A 235 -10.76 1.78 -0.61
CA GLU A 235 -11.52 1.01 0.39
C GLU A 235 -11.76 -0.43 -0.09
N GLN A 236 -11.92 -0.62 -1.42
CA GLN A 236 -12.07 -1.95 -2.01
C GLN A 236 -10.78 -2.77 -1.91
N GLY A 237 -9.60 -2.22 -2.19
CA GLY A 237 -8.37 -3.03 -2.06
C GLY A 237 -7.94 -3.26 -0.62
N ASN A 238 -8.18 -2.29 0.27
CA ASN A 238 -7.93 -2.47 1.69
C ASN A 238 -8.79 -3.59 2.31
N SER A 239 -9.98 -3.86 1.73
CA SER A 239 -10.84 -4.96 2.19
C SER A 239 -10.11 -6.31 2.17
N TYR A 240 -9.29 -6.58 1.16
CA TYR A 240 -8.52 -7.82 1.05
C TYR A 240 -7.42 -7.91 2.12
N ASN A 241 -6.72 -6.81 2.40
CA ASN A 241 -5.71 -6.78 3.45
C ASN A 241 -6.30 -7.10 4.82
N ASN A 242 -7.50 -6.59 5.07
CA ASN A 242 -8.22 -6.84 6.30
C ASN A 242 -8.70 -8.29 6.41
N THR A 243 -9.30 -8.82 5.35
CA THR A 243 -9.88 -10.17 5.32
C THR A 243 -8.81 -11.26 5.38
N TYR A 244 -7.69 -11.09 4.66
CA TYR A 244 -6.70 -12.15 4.48
C TYR A 244 -5.44 -12.00 5.34
N TYR A 245 -5.04 -10.77 5.68
CA TYR A 245 -3.79 -10.51 6.43
C TYR A 245 -4.02 -9.93 7.83
N ASN A 246 -5.28 -9.86 8.28
CA ASN A 246 -5.66 -9.32 9.60
C ASN A 246 -5.06 -7.93 9.86
N ALA A 247 -5.03 -7.07 8.84
CA ALA A 247 -4.38 -5.75 8.86
C ALA A 247 -4.96 -4.75 9.89
N TYR A 248 -6.06 -5.10 10.57
CA TYR A 248 -6.66 -4.28 11.62
C TYR A 248 -6.02 -4.45 13.00
N ARG A 249 -5.22 -5.50 13.22
CA ARG A 249 -4.69 -5.79 14.55
C ARG A 249 -3.28 -6.36 14.50
N MET A 250 -2.41 -5.76 15.31
CA MET A 250 -1.07 -6.27 15.55
C MET A 250 -1.10 -7.40 16.58
N ASN A 251 -0.19 -8.36 16.41
CA ASN A 251 0.09 -9.40 17.41
C ASN A 251 1.17 -8.96 18.41
N THR A 252 1.83 -7.84 18.14
CA THR A 252 2.93 -7.25 18.92
C THR A 252 2.60 -5.81 19.34
N ARG A 253 3.52 -5.15 20.04
CA ARG A 253 3.39 -3.78 20.57
C ARG A 253 4.56 -2.92 20.12
N GLY A 254 4.39 -1.60 20.20
CA GLY A 254 5.41 -0.61 19.87
C GLY A 254 5.32 -0.11 18.43
N ILE A 255 5.75 1.13 18.22
CA ILE A 255 5.64 1.81 16.92
C ILE A 255 6.47 1.12 15.83
N GLU A 256 7.63 0.59 16.18
CA GLU A 256 8.49 -0.14 15.27
C GLU A 256 7.77 -1.39 14.73
N ALA A 257 7.05 -2.11 15.60
CA ALA A 257 6.29 -3.27 15.18
C ALA A 257 5.11 -2.89 14.26
N ALA A 258 4.54 -1.70 14.46
CA ALA A 258 3.50 -1.17 13.57
C ALA A 258 4.06 -0.86 12.18
N ILE A 259 5.26 -0.27 12.12
CA ILE A 259 5.99 0.00 10.86
C ILE A 259 6.30 -1.32 10.14
N ARG A 260 6.83 -2.33 10.85
CA ARG A 260 7.06 -3.66 10.28
C ARG A 260 5.79 -4.27 9.70
N ASN A 261 4.71 -4.26 10.49
CA ASN A 261 3.43 -4.83 10.08
C ASN A 261 2.92 -4.20 8.78
N ARG A 262 2.93 -2.86 8.69
CA ARG A 262 2.48 -2.16 7.47
C ARG A 262 3.43 -2.34 6.30
N SER A 263 4.75 -2.28 6.52
CA SER A 263 5.73 -2.52 5.47
C SER A 263 5.54 -3.91 4.85
N LEU A 264 5.37 -4.96 5.66
CA LEU A 264 5.15 -6.32 5.16
C LEU A 264 3.88 -6.45 4.31
N ILE A 265 2.78 -5.80 4.72
CA ILE A 265 1.53 -5.81 3.95
C ILE A 265 1.75 -5.15 2.59
N TYR A 266 2.39 -3.98 2.54
CA TYR A 266 2.60 -3.26 1.28
C TYR A 266 3.67 -3.90 0.39
N ILE A 267 4.73 -4.47 0.97
CA ILE A 267 5.68 -5.34 0.26
C ILE A 267 4.90 -6.45 -0.44
N LEU A 268 4.02 -7.14 0.29
CA LEU A 268 3.24 -8.24 -0.27
C LEU A 268 2.31 -7.79 -1.40
N GLU A 269 1.70 -6.60 -1.30
CA GLU A 269 0.91 -6.02 -2.39
C GLU A 269 1.74 -5.73 -3.64
N LEU A 270 2.90 -5.10 -3.49
CA LEU A 270 3.78 -4.81 -4.62
C LEU A 270 4.36 -6.07 -5.25
N LEU A 271 4.72 -7.07 -4.44
CA LEU A 271 5.20 -8.35 -4.94
C LEU A 271 4.12 -9.09 -5.75
N LYS A 272 2.83 -9.01 -5.37
CA LYS A 272 1.74 -9.55 -6.20
C LYS A 272 1.70 -8.84 -7.54
N ALA A 273 1.76 -7.51 -7.54
CA ALA A 273 1.68 -6.72 -8.75
C ALA A 273 2.86 -7.01 -9.69
N LEU A 274 4.07 -7.05 -9.16
CA LEU A 274 5.29 -7.40 -9.90
C LEU A 274 5.26 -8.84 -10.41
N THR A 275 4.79 -9.79 -9.59
CA THR A 275 4.68 -11.20 -10.00
C THR A 275 3.68 -11.34 -11.14
N ALA A 276 2.49 -10.76 -11.00
CA ALA A 276 1.48 -10.74 -12.05
C ALA A 276 2.00 -10.11 -13.34
N TYR A 277 2.75 -9.01 -13.25
CA TYR A 277 3.38 -8.36 -14.41
C TYR A 277 4.44 -9.24 -15.07
N LYS A 278 5.42 -9.75 -14.29
CA LYS A 278 6.54 -10.57 -14.79
C LYS A 278 6.06 -11.91 -15.34
N LEU A 279 4.96 -12.41 -14.81
CA LEU A 279 4.23 -13.57 -15.32
C LEU A 279 3.09 -13.14 -16.25
N GLY A 280 3.15 -12.05 -17.01
CA GLY A 280 2.18 -11.79 -18.10
C GLY A 280 0.70 -11.96 -17.77
N ARG A 281 0.30 -11.73 -16.51
CA ARG A 281 -1.03 -12.00 -15.96
C ARG A 281 -1.62 -10.74 -15.33
N PRO A 282 -1.87 -9.69 -16.14
CA PRO A 282 -2.38 -8.41 -15.64
C PRO A 282 -3.74 -8.54 -14.95
N ASP A 283 -4.53 -9.58 -15.25
CA ASP A 283 -5.78 -9.90 -14.58
C ASP A 283 -5.63 -10.29 -13.09
N LEU A 284 -4.40 -10.59 -12.65
CA LEU A 284 -4.06 -10.98 -11.28
C LEU A 284 -3.40 -9.86 -10.47
N ILE A 285 -3.12 -8.70 -11.05
CA ILE A 285 -2.25 -7.67 -10.46
C ILE A 285 -2.73 -7.12 -9.10
N MET A 286 -4.04 -7.16 -8.85
CA MET A 286 -4.67 -6.77 -7.58
C MET A 286 -5.22 -7.96 -6.78
N LYS A 287 -4.96 -9.20 -7.21
CA LYS A 287 -5.59 -10.41 -6.63
C LYS A 287 -4.62 -11.12 -5.68
N PRO A 288 -5.12 -11.67 -4.55
CA PRO A 288 -4.30 -12.49 -3.66
C PRO A 288 -3.79 -13.77 -4.32
N THR A 289 -4.44 -14.21 -5.41
CA THR A 289 -4.08 -15.40 -6.19
C THR A 289 -2.89 -15.19 -7.13
N ALA A 290 -2.25 -14.02 -7.12
CA ALA A 290 -1.05 -13.76 -7.94
C ALA A 290 0.11 -14.73 -7.63
N PHE A 291 0.15 -15.29 -6.42
CA PHE A 291 1.14 -16.30 -6.02
C PHE A 291 0.66 -17.75 -6.20
N GLU A 292 -0.57 -17.99 -6.67
CA GLU A 292 -1.04 -19.35 -6.90
C GLU A 292 -0.30 -19.95 -8.09
N ASN A 293 0.19 -21.18 -7.92
CA ASN A 293 0.68 -21.97 -9.04
C ASN A 293 -0.45 -22.12 -10.05
N SER A 294 -0.18 -21.73 -11.29
CA SER A 294 -1.12 -21.98 -12.38
C SER A 294 -1.38 -23.48 -12.49
N ARG A 295 -2.66 -23.88 -12.51
CA ARG A 295 -3.08 -25.28 -12.63
C ARG A 295 -2.73 -25.91 -13.98
N TYR A 296 -2.19 -25.13 -14.92
CA TYR A 296 -1.85 -25.62 -16.25
C TYR A 296 -0.35 -25.98 -16.29
N PHE A 297 -0.05 -27.27 -16.50
CA PHE A 297 1.33 -27.79 -16.58
C PHE A 297 2.20 -27.06 -17.62
N ASN A 298 1.57 -26.54 -18.69
CA ASN A 298 2.23 -25.80 -19.77
C ASN A 298 2.30 -24.28 -19.55
N PHE A 299 1.79 -23.77 -18.43
CA PHE A 299 1.63 -22.33 -18.23
C PHE A 299 2.95 -21.57 -18.21
N ARG A 300 3.99 -22.14 -17.59
CA ARG A 300 5.34 -21.56 -17.56
C ARG A 300 5.95 -21.40 -18.96
N MET A 301 5.53 -22.20 -19.94
CA MET A 301 5.99 -22.10 -21.33
C MET A 301 5.20 -21.10 -22.17
N TRP A 302 3.92 -20.87 -21.85
CA TRP A 302 3.04 -19.97 -22.61
C TRP A 302 3.04 -18.52 -22.11
N LEU A 303 3.40 -18.33 -20.84
CA LEU A 303 3.50 -17.05 -20.17
C LEU A 303 4.32 -15.98 -20.92
N PRO A 304 5.52 -16.29 -21.46
CA PRO A 304 6.32 -15.33 -22.22
C PRO A 304 5.64 -14.88 -23.52
N VAL A 305 4.86 -15.78 -24.14
CA VAL A 305 4.15 -15.51 -25.40
C VAL A 305 2.97 -14.58 -25.15
N MET A 306 2.13 -14.88 -24.16
CA MET A 306 0.98 -14.02 -23.83
C MET A 306 1.41 -12.65 -23.29
N ALA A 307 2.52 -12.59 -22.55
CA ALA A 307 3.11 -11.32 -22.10
C ALA A 307 3.55 -10.45 -23.29
N ARG A 308 4.23 -11.05 -24.28
CA ARG A 308 4.66 -10.38 -25.51
C ARG A 308 3.46 -9.90 -26.33
N ASP A 309 2.45 -10.74 -26.52
CA ASP A 309 1.23 -10.39 -27.26
C ASP A 309 0.44 -9.25 -26.59
N SER A 310 0.61 -9.10 -25.28
CA SER A 310 -0.01 -8.03 -24.48
C SER A 310 0.88 -6.78 -24.31
N GLY A 311 2.04 -6.73 -24.98
CA GLY A 311 2.96 -5.57 -24.96
C GLY A 311 3.90 -5.49 -23.76
N TYR A 312 4.04 -6.55 -22.96
CA TYR A 312 4.96 -6.60 -21.82
C TYR A 312 6.37 -7.06 -22.25
N ILE A 313 7.39 -6.45 -21.65
CA ILE A 313 8.79 -6.80 -21.88
C ILE A 313 9.16 -8.00 -21.00
N PHE A 314 9.66 -9.08 -21.62
CA PHE A 314 9.99 -10.33 -20.96
C PHE A 314 11.48 -10.40 -20.60
N PHE A 315 11.81 -10.33 -19.31
CA PHE A 315 13.17 -10.21 -18.78
C PHE A 315 14.14 -11.39 -19.04
N ASN A 316 13.69 -12.48 -19.67
CA ASN A 316 14.52 -13.65 -20.01
C ASN A 316 14.68 -13.87 -21.51
N SER A 317 14.45 -12.85 -22.35
CA SER A 317 14.80 -12.93 -23.76
C SER A 317 16.34 -12.95 -23.90
N SER A 318 16.86 -13.83 -24.76
CA SER A 318 18.29 -13.89 -25.10
C SER A 318 18.82 -12.56 -25.66
N GLU A 319 17.91 -11.71 -26.14
CA GLU A 319 18.15 -10.37 -26.64
C GLU A 319 18.36 -9.35 -25.51
N GLU A 320 17.57 -9.41 -24.42
CA GLU A 320 17.77 -8.60 -23.21
C GLU A 320 19.10 -8.90 -22.52
N ILE A 321 19.44 -10.19 -22.39
CA ILE A 321 20.69 -10.65 -21.77
C ILE A 321 21.88 -10.13 -22.59
N ARG A 322 21.80 -10.22 -23.93
CA ARG A 322 22.81 -9.64 -24.83
C ARG A 322 22.90 -8.13 -24.66
N ARG A 323 21.77 -7.43 -24.57
CA ARG A 323 21.73 -5.97 -24.44
C ARG A 323 22.32 -5.49 -23.10
N ARG A 324 22.13 -6.24 -22.02
CA ARG A 324 22.77 -5.97 -20.72
C ARG A 324 24.26 -6.29 -20.71
N ILE A 325 24.68 -7.42 -21.27
CA ILE A 325 26.12 -7.76 -21.42
C ILE A 325 26.83 -6.66 -22.21
N LYS A 326 26.19 -6.19 -23.29
CA LYS A 326 26.69 -5.10 -24.13
C LYS A 326 26.84 -3.79 -23.36
N ASN A 327 25.83 -3.43 -22.56
CA ASN A 327 25.84 -2.21 -21.75
C ASN A 327 26.78 -2.28 -20.53
N TYR A 328 27.04 -3.46 -19.96
CA TYR A 328 27.95 -3.63 -18.81
C TYR A 328 29.42 -3.81 -19.19
N HIS A 329 29.69 -4.37 -20.38
CA HIS A 329 31.06 -4.67 -20.83
C HIS A 329 31.55 -3.79 -21.99
N GLY A 330 30.73 -2.85 -22.48
CA GLY A 330 31.13 -1.91 -23.53
C GLY A 330 31.55 -2.55 -24.84
N LEU A 331 30.91 -3.68 -25.21
CA LEU A 331 31.11 -4.36 -26.50
C LEU A 331 30.17 -3.86 -27.58
#